data_AF-A0ABD1J9C0-F1
#
_entry.id   AF-A0ABD1J9C0-F1
#
_cell.length_a   1.000
_cell.length_b   1.000
_cell.length_c   1.000
_cell.angle_alpha   90.00
_cell.angle_beta   90.00
_cell.angle_gamma   90.00
#
_symmetry.space_group_name_H-M   'P 1'
#
loop_
_entity.id
_entity.type
_entity.pdbx_description
1 polymer ?
#
loop_
_entity_poly.entity_id
_entity_poly.type
_entity_poly.pdbx_seq_one_letter_code
_entity_poly.pdbx_strand_id
1 'polypeptide(L)'
;MKIPKTALVFLVAVCVVVYLTYSKHHHDDKSPALLKHPLLSAINGFKRPTSAEVVSEYFQYGIMFDAGSTGTRIHVFKFLLQPHESPKLAHETFKAIKPGLSAYADDPERCAEGILELLDVAKADVPDRLWDSTPLVLKATAGLRLLPGEKANHLLNKVKEIFAGSPFLSRDDSVAIMDGTDEGVSAWITINFLTGGLHAADPPTVGMLDLGGGSTQITFSPKDEKTIQTSPDDITSFKMFNLTYTLYSHSYLGLGLMSARLAVLGGTEGQPLPAGQELVSPCLAPDYTGQWEHAEVTYALRGQKAGEPMYESCLKKVEKMLYKKVRKAEDLSSMEFYAFSYYYDRGVDLGLIGMNDFASW
;
A
#
# COMPACT_ATOMS: atom_id res chain seq x y z
N MET A 1 54.09 19.74 11.15
CA MET A 1 53.55 21.09 10.83
C MET A 1 52.19 21.24 11.49
N LYS A 2 52.01 22.26 12.36
CA LYS A 2 50.72 22.53 13.01
C LYS A 2 49.82 23.26 12.00
N ILE A 3 48.72 22.64 11.58
CA ILE A 3 47.74 23.29 10.70
C ILE A 3 47.12 24.45 11.48
N PRO A 4 47.17 25.70 10.97
CA PRO A 4 46.61 26.85 11.67
C PRO A 4 45.10 26.66 11.84
N LYS A 5 44.56 27.03 13.01
CA LYS A 5 43.13 26.84 13.35
C LYS A 5 42.19 27.48 12.32
N THR A 6 42.62 28.55 11.66
CA THR A 6 41.90 29.22 10.57
C THR A 6 41.76 28.35 9.32
N ALA A 7 42.77 27.53 8.99
CA ALA A 7 42.71 26.60 7.87
C ALA A 7 41.77 25.42 8.16
N LEU A 8 41.67 24.97 9.42
CA LEU A 8 40.72 23.94 9.83
C LEU A 8 39.26 24.44 9.71
N VAL A 9 39.00 25.68 10.14
CA VAL A 9 37.67 26.30 10.02
C VAL A 9 37.28 26.47 8.54
N PHE A 10 38.22 26.89 7.69
CA PHE A 10 37.98 26.99 6.26
C PHE A 10 37.68 25.62 5.62
N LEU A 11 38.42 24.58 6.01
CA LEU A 11 38.21 23.23 5.48
C LEU A 11 36.84 22.68 5.88
N VAL A 12 36.41 22.91 7.13
CA VAL A 12 35.07 22.52 7.59
C VAL A 12 33.98 23.29 6.86
N ALA A 13 34.15 24.60 6.66
CA ALA A 13 33.19 25.41 5.92
C ALA A 13 33.06 24.95 4.46
N VAL A 14 34.17 24.62 3.79
CA VAL A 14 34.16 24.06 2.43
C VAL A 14 33.48 22.69 2.40
N CYS A 15 33.77 21.79 3.36
CA CYS A 15 33.09 20.50 3.44
C CYS A 15 31.58 20.64 3.68
N VAL A 16 31.14 21.59 4.50
CA VAL A 16 29.72 21.88 4.72
C VAL A 16 29.08 22.44 3.46
N VAL A 17 29.71 23.37 2.76
CA VAL A 17 29.18 23.91 1.50
C VAL A 17 29.08 22.82 0.43
N VAL A 18 30.11 21.97 0.29
CA VAL A 18 30.10 20.81 -0.63
C VAL A 18 29.02 19.80 -0.24
N TYR A 19 28.84 19.51 1.05
CA TYR A 19 27.78 18.64 1.53
C TYR A 19 26.40 19.22 1.27
N LEU A 20 26.21 20.52 1.48
CA LEU A 20 24.94 21.21 1.21
C LEU A 20 24.63 21.30 -0.28
N THR A 21 25.62 21.55 -1.15
CA THR A 21 25.42 21.54 -2.60
C THR A 21 25.19 20.13 -3.12
N TYR A 22 25.91 19.12 -2.61
CA TYR A 22 25.69 17.71 -2.94
C TYR A 22 24.30 17.24 -2.50
N SER A 23 23.89 17.57 -1.26
CA SER A 23 22.57 17.24 -0.73
C SER A 23 21.45 17.93 -1.52
N LYS A 24 21.63 19.21 -1.88
CA LYS A 24 20.68 19.94 -2.75
C LYS A 24 20.56 19.30 -4.13
N HIS A 25 21.69 18.95 -4.76
CA HIS A 25 21.69 18.33 -6.09
C HIS A 25 21.06 16.93 -6.08
N HIS A 26 21.29 16.14 -5.03
CA HIS A 26 20.67 14.83 -4.88
C HIS A 26 19.21 14.85 -4.41
N HIS A 27 18.74 15.94 -3.79
CA HIS A 27 17.32 16.15 -3.53
C HIS A 27 16.57 16.57 -4.79
N ASP A 28 17.19 17.38 -5.66
CA ASP A 28 16.58 17.79 -6.94
C ASP A 28 16.45 16.60 -7.93
N ASP A 29 17.36 15.61 -7.87
CA ASP A 29 17.34 14.39 -8.69
C ASP A 29 16.39 13.28 -8.19
N LYS A 30 15.82 13.41 -6.99
CA LYS A 30 14.87 12.43 -6.41
C LYS A 30 13.39 12.81 -6.57
N SER A 31 13.05 13.68 -7.52
CA SER A 31 11.68 13.75 -8.01
C SER A 31 11.42 12.53 -8.90
N PRO A 32 10.46 11.64 -8.58
CA PRO A 32 9.99 10.68 -9.55
C PRO A 32 9.42 11.46 -10.73
N ALA A 33 9.92 11.17 -11.93
CA ALA A 33 9.37 11.68 -13.17
C ALA A 33 7.99 11.04 -13.41
N LEU A 34 6.97 11.46 -12.66
CA LEU A 34 5.59 11.08 -12.89
C LEU A 34 4.79 12.27 -13.43
N LEU A 35 4.19 12.05 -14.60
CA LEU A 35 3.13 12.85 -15.25
C LEU A 35 3.48 14.30 -15.61
N LYS A 36 4.37 14.46 -16.61
CA LYS A 36 4.20 15.54 -17.59
C LYS A 36 3.53 14.96 -18.84
N HIS A 37 2.20 15.00 -18.90
CA HIS A 37 1.47 14.77 -20.15
C HIS A 37 1.21 16.12 -20.86
N PRO A 38 1.60 16.27 -22.13
CA PRO A 38 1.07 17.31 -23.00
C PRO A 38 -0.17 16.74 -23.72
N LEU A 39 -1.37 16.95 -23.18
CA LEU A 39 -2.63 16.53 -23.84
C LEU A 39 -3.67 17.65 -23.98
N LEU A 40 -3.25 18.91 -23.91
CA LEU A 40 -4.15 20.07 -24.08
C LEU A 40 -3.92 20.89 -25.36
N SER A 41 -3.16 20.41 -26.35
CA SER A 41 -2.89 21.20 -27.58
C SER A 41 -3.51 20.67 -28.88
N ALA A 42 -4.50 19.77 -28.83
CA ALA A 42 -5.14 19.27 -30.05
C ALA A 42 -6.67 19.43 -30.01
N ILE A 43 -7.15 20.68 -29.91
CA ILE A 43 -8.53 21.00 -30.31
C ILE A 43 -8.47 22.14 -31.31
N ASN A 44 -8.21 21.78 -32.57
CA ASN A 44 -8.56 22.61 -33.71
C ASN A 44 -8.81 21.69 -34.91
N GLY A 45 -10.08 21.28 -35.07
CA GLY A 45 -10.56 20.71 -36.32
C GLY A 45 -11.57 19.57 -36.17
N PHE A 46 -12.80 19.87 -36.60
CA PHE A 46 -13.74 18.99 -37.31
C PHE A 46 -14.90 18.28 -36.59
N LYS A 47 -16.10 18.53 -37.17
CA LYS A 47 -17.39 17.80 -37.24
C LYS A 47 -18.10 17.39 -35.93
N ARG A 48 -19.40 17.73 -35.88
CA ARG A 48 -20.36 17.33 -34.83
C ARG A 48 -20.38 15.79 -34.67
N PRO A 49 -20.05 15.25 -33.48
CA PRO A 49 -20.18 13.83 -33.21
C PRO A 49 -21.64 13.47 -32.90
N THR A 50 -22.00 12.22 -33.18
CA THR A 50 -23.30 11.66 -32.77
C THR A 50 -23.35 11.43 -31.25
N SER A 51 -24.54 11.36 -30.66
CA SER A 51 -24.75 11.34 -29.20
C SER A 51 -24.04 10.21 -28.45
N ALA A 52 -23.66 9.11 -29.12
CA ALA A 52 -22.86 8.03 -28.52
C ALA A 52 -21.35 8.30 -28.55
N GLU A 53 -20.86 9.11 -29.51
CA GLU A 53 -19.46 9.53 -29.60
C GLU A 53 -19.14 10.62 -28.57
N VAL A 54 -20.07 11.56 -28.33
CA VAL A 54 -19.93 12.62 -27.31
C VAL A 54 -19.81 12.05 -25.90
N VAL A 55 -20.44 10.90 -25.63
CA VAL A 55 -20.37 10.23 -24.32
C VAL A 55 -18.98 9.63 -24.09
N SER A 56 -18.18 9.37 -25.13
CA SER A 56 -16.84 8.79 -25.03
C SER A 56 -15.75 9.78 -24.62
N GLU A 57 -15.89 11.07 -24.95
CA GLU A 57 -14.78 12.04 -24.83
C GLU A 57 -14.49 12.44 -23.37
N TYR A 58 -15.35 12.05 -22.43
CA TYR A 58 -15.22 12.40 -21.03
C TYR A 58 -14.86 11.21 -20.12
N PHE A 59 -14.69 10.00 -20.64
CA PHE A 59 -14.32 8.86 -19.81
C PHE A 59 -12.85 8.46 -19.99
N GLN A 60 -12.15 8.30 -18.88
CA GLN A 60 -10.84 7.65 -18.82
C GLN A 60 -10.92 6.36 -18.02
N TYR A 61 -10.09 5.40 -18.42
CA TYR A 61 -9.99 4.11 -17.77
C TYR A 61 -8.61 3.93 -17.16
N GLY A 62 -8.54 3.14 -16.10
CA GLY A 62 -7.29 2.67 -15.51
C GLY A 62 -7.47 1.27 -14.96
N ILE A 63 -6.48 0.41 -15.17
CA ILE A 63 -6.51 -0.99 -14.76
C ILE A 63 -5.44 -1.21 -13.70
N MET A 64 -5.87 -1.63 -12.52
CA MET A 64 -4.99 -1.94 -11.39
C MET A 64 -5.13 -3.41 -11.01
N PHE A 65 -4.00 -4.11 -10.96
CA PHE A 65 -3.89 -5.42 -10.36
C PHE A 65 -3.31 -5.29 -8.95
N ASP A 66 -4.03 -5.82 -7.97
CA ASP A 66 -3.52 -6.04 -6.61
C ASP A 66 -3.08 -7.51 -6.49
N ALA A 67 -1.78 -7.73 -6.36
CA ALA A 67 -1.20 -9.06 -6.15
C ALA A 67 -0.89 -9.30 -4.68
N GLY A 68 -1.90 -9.78 -3.95
CA GLY A 68 -1.79 -10.24 -2.57
C GLY A 68 -1.24 -11.66 -2.41
N SER A 69 -0.92 -12.02 -1.17
CA SER A 69 -0.45 -13.38 -0.83
C SER A 69 -1.55 -14.45 -0.98
N THR A 70 -2.80 -14.09 -0.70
CA THR A 70 -3.93 -15.04 -0.69
C THR A 70 -4.76 -15.03 -1.97
N GLY A 71 -4.53 -14.07 -2.86
CA GLY A 71 -5.26 -13.91 -4.11
C GLY A 71 -4.75 -12.72 -4.91
N THR A 72 -5.08 -12.72 -6.20
CA THR A 72 -4.79 -11.61 -7.13
C THR A 72 -6.10 -11.04 -7.62
N ARG A 73 -6.19 -9.71 -7.68
CA ARG A 73 -7.41 -8.96 -8.00
C ARG A 73 -7.15 -8.03 -9.17
N ILE A 74 -8.16 -7.80 -9.98
CA ILE A 74 -8.20 -6.72 -10.97
C ILE A 74 -9.30 -5.73 -10.61
N HIS A 75 -8.96 -4.46 -10.74
CA HIS A 75 -9.88 -3.34 -10.68
C HIS A 75 -9.77 -2.58 -12.02
N VAL A 76 -10.90 -2.43 -12.71
CA VAL A 76 -11.01 -1.58 -13.90
C VAL A 76 -11.82 -0.37 -13.50
N PHE A 77 -11.16 0.77 -13.36
CA PHE A 77 -11.80 2.01 -12.98
C PHE A 77 -12.20 2.80 -14.21
N LYS A 78 -13.43 3.31 -14.20
CA LYS A 78 -13.96 4.26 -15.19
C LYS A 78 -14.20 5.59 -14.52
N PHE A 79 -13.44 6.61 -14.92
CA PHE A 79 -13.55 7.97 -14.40
C PHE A 79 -14.23 8.89 -15.40
N LEU A 80 -15.21 9.66 -14.92
CA LEU A 80 -15.75 10.81 -15.63
C LEU A 80 -14.85 12.02 -15.40
N LEU A 81 -14.37 12.61 -16.48
CA LEU A 81 -13.62 13.85 -16.52
C LEU A 81 -14.50 14.99 -16.98
N GLN A 82 -14.64 16.01 -16.15
CA GLN A 82 -15.32 17.25 -16.52
C GLN A 82 -14.29 18.39 -16.54
N PRO A 83 -14.36 19.30 -17.54
CA PRO A 83 -13.45 20.44 -17.59
C PRO A 83 -13.49 21.23 -16.27
N HIS A 84 -12.32 21.52 -15.71
CA HIS A 84 -12.17 22.27 -14.45
C HIS A 84 -12.73 21.59 -13.18
N GLU A 85 -13.13 20.33 -13.26
CA GLU A 85 -13.52 19.53 -12.10
C GLU A 85 -12.54 18.38 -11.88
N SER A 86 -12.51 17.87 -10.64
CA SER A 86 -11.78 16.64 -10.35
C SER A 86 -12.48 15.44 -11.01
N PRO A 87 -11.72 14.40 -11.42
CA PRO A 87 -12.29 13.14 -11.88
C PRO A 87 -13.28 12.56 -10.87
N LYS A 88 -14.39 12.01 -11.35
CA LYS A 88 -15.37 11.28 -10.53
C LYS A 88 -15.37 9.82 -10.94
N LEU A 89 -15.34 8.90 -9.97
CA LEU A 89 -15.47 7.48 -10.25
C LEU A 89 -16.91 7.20 -10.73
N ALA A 90 -17.04 6.76 -11.97
CA ALA A 90 -18.34 6.45 -12.57
C ALA A 90 -18.69 4.97 -12.43
N HIS A 91 -17.68 4.09 -12.55
CA HIS A 91 -17.86 2.65 -12.39
C HIS A 91 -16.53 1.99 -12.02
N GLU A 92 -16.63 0.85 -11.33
CA GLU A 92 -15.53 -0.04 -11.03
C GLU A 92 -15.95 -1.48 -11.35
N THR A 93 -15.19 -2.13 -12.23
CA THR A 93 -15.29 -3.57 -12.45
C THR A 93 -14.25 -4.28 -11.61
N PHE A 94 -14.68 -5.27 -10.83
CA PHE A 94 -13.83 -6.02 -9.90
C PHE A 94 -13.89 -7.53 -10.18
N LYS A 95 -12.73 -8.19 -10.16
CA LYS A 95 -12.63 -9.66 -10.10
C LYS A 95 -11.43 -10.09 -9.27
N ALA A 96 -11.58 -11.18 -8.54
CA ALA A 96 -10.52 -11.79 -7.74
C ALA A 96 -10.35 -13.27 -8.08
N ILE A 97 -9.11 -13.75 -8.08
CA ILE A 97 -8.76 -15.15 -8.26
C ILE A 97 -7.88 -15.65 -7.09
N LYS A 98 -7.86 -16.96 -6.90
CA LYS A 98 -7.00 -17.67 -5.94
C LYS A 98 -6.32 -18.86 -6.63
N PRO A 99 -5.11 -19.26 -6.21
CA PRO A 99 -4.28 -18.63 -5.17
C PRO A 99 -3.62 -17.32 -5.65
N GLY A 100 -2.99 -16.58 -4.72
CA GLY A 100 -2.25 -15.36 -5.02
C GLY A 100 -0.92 -15.60 -5.73
N LEU A 101 -0.28 -14.52 -6.20
CA LEU A 101 0.93 -14.61 -7.02
C LEU A 101 2.10 -15.31 -6.31
N SER A 102 2.20 -15.20 -4.99
CA SER A 102 3.25 -15.85 -4.19
C SER A 102 3.19 -17.37 -4.22
N ALA A 103 2.01 -17.97 -4.45
CA ALA A 103 1.87 -19.43 -4.55
C ALA A 103 2.57 -20.02 -5.78
N TYR A 104 2.94 -19.18 -6.75
CA TYR A 104 3.65 -19.57 -7.96
C TYR A 104 5.15 -19.26 -7.88
N ALA A 105 5.68 -18.95 -6.70
CA ALA A 105 7.07 -18.53 -6.53
C ALA A 105 8.12 -19.57 -6.99
N ASP A 106 7.76 -20.86 -6.97
CA ASP A 106 8.61 -21.95 -7.49
C ASP A 106 8.37 -22.27 -8.97
N ASP A 107 7.26 -21.81 -9.55
CA ASP A 107 6.91 -22.03 -10.96
C ASP A 107 6.16 -20.81 -11.54
N PRO A 108 6.90 -19.73 -11.90
CA PRO A 108 6.30 -18.49 -12.37
C PRO A 108 5.42 -18.62 -13.61
N GLU A 109 5.66 -19.63 -14.46
CA GLU A 109 4.86 -19.85 -15.68
C GLU A 109 3.39 -20.11 -15.35
N ARG A 110 3.11 -20.77 -14.22
CA ARG A 110 1.75 -21.10 -13.80
C ARG A 110 0.90 -19.89 -13.41
N CYS A 111 1.50 -18.72 -13.16
CA CYS A 111 0.72 -17.52 -12.88
C CYS A 111 0.05 -16.95 -14.13
N ALA A 112 0.53 -17.32 -15.33
CA ALA A 112 0.11 -16.70 -16.58
C ALA A 112 -1.38 -16.87 -16.86
N GLU A 113 -1.93 -18.07 -16.64
CA GLU A 113 -3.34 -18.37 -16.85
C GLU A 113 -4.25 -17.42 -16.05
N GLY A 114 -3.97 -17.24 -14.75
CA GLY A 114 -4.75 -16.36 -13.89
C GLY A 114 -4.62 -14.88 -14.27
N ILE A 115 -3.42 -14.42 -14.65
CA ILE A 115 -3.23 -13.03 -15.11
C ILE A 115 -3.98 -12.77 -16.42
N LEU A 116 -3.94 -13.72 -17.36
CA LEU A 116 -4.68 -13.63 -18.61
C LEU A 116 -6.20 -13.63 -18.39
N GLU A 117 -6.70 -14.49 -17.49
CA GLU A 117 -8.12 -14.52 -17.12
C GLU A 117 -8.60 -13.15 -16.58
N LEU A 118 -7.78 -12.49 -15.77
CA LEU A 118 -8.08 -11.15 -15.27
C LEU A 118 -7.98 -10.09 -16.37
N LEU A 119 -6.99 -10.18 -17.26
CA LEU A 119 -6.87 -9.26 -18.41
C LEU A 119 -8.08 -9.34 -19.35
N ASP A 120 -8.69 -10.51 -19.49
CA ASP A 120 -9.89 -10.66 -20.30
C ASP A 120 -11.11 -9.93 -19.70
N VAL A 121 -11.16 -9.74 -18.38
CA VAL A 121 -12.14 -8.84 -17.74
C VAL A 121 -11.94 -7.40 -18.20
N ALA A 122 -10.68 -6.93 -18.20
CA ALA A 122 -10.38 -5.58 -18.65
C ALA A 122 -10.70 -5.37 -20.13
N LYS A 123 -10.43 -6.35 -20.99
CA LYS A 123 -10.80 -6.28 -22.42
C LYS A 123 -12.31 -6.25 -22.63
N ALA A 124 -13.08 -6.94 -21.79
CA ALA A 124 -14.53 -6.94 -21.88
C ALA A 124 -15.16 -5.61 -21.42
N ASP A 125 -14.52 -4.90 -20.48
CA ASP A 125 -15.05 -3.66 -19.89
C ASP A 125 -14.55 -2.38 -20.60
N VAL A 126 -13.27 -2.34 -20.96
CA VAL A 126 -12.67 -1.17 -21.63
C VAL A 126 -12.95 -1.23 -23.14
N PRO A 127 -13.50 -0.17 -23.76
CA PRO A 127 -13.69 -0.14 -25.22
C PRO A 127 -12.37 -0.28 -25.98
N ASP A 128 -12.34 -1.12 -27.02
CA ASP A 128 -11.13 -1.47 -27.81
C ASP A 128 -10.30 -0.27 -28.27
N ARG A 129 -10.98 0.81 -28.69
CA ARG A 129 -10.33 2.06 -29.14
C ARG A 129 -9.53 2.80 -28.05
N LEU A 130 -9.69 2.43 -26.78
CA LEU A 130 -9.01 3.03 -25.63
C LEU A 130 -7.96 2.12 -25.03
N TRP A 131 -7.78 0.89 -25.54
CA TRP A 131 -6.84 -0.06 -24.94
C TRP A 131 -5.42 0.50 -24.89
N ASP A 132 -4.91 1.02 -26.00
CA ASP A 132 -3.54 1.54 -26.15
C ASP A 132 -3.21 2.75 -25.26
N SER A 133 -4.23 3.43 -24.74
CA SER A 133 -4.13 4.61 -23.88
C SER A 133 -4.55 4.35 -22.44
N THR A 134 -5.12 3.18 -22.15
CA THR A 134 -5.56 2.79 -20.80
C THR A 134 -4.38 2.22 -20.01
N PRO A 135 -3.94 2.87 -18.92
CA PRO A 135 -2.83 2.38 -18.11
C PRO A 135 -3.16 1.04 -17.45
N LEU A 136 -2.23 0.10 -17.55
CA LEU A 136 -2.26 -1.20 -16.90
C LEU A 136 -1.10 -1.30 -15.92
N VAL A 137 -1.41 -1.53 -14.65
CA VAL A 137 -0.45 -1.54 -13.55
C VAL A 137 -0.73 -2.74 -12.66
N LEU A 138 0.32 -3.41 -12.18
CA LEU A 138 0.27 -4.42 -11.13
C LEU A 138 1.16 -4.01 -9.96
N LYS A 139 0.57 -4.01 -8.76
CA LYS A 139 1.28 -3.73 -7.52
C LYS A 139 1.16 -4.94 -6.60
N ALA A 140 2.30 -5.55 -6.31
CA ALA A 140 2.38 -6.65 -5.36
C ALA A 140 2.60 -6.13 -3.94
N THR A 141 1.96 -6.77 -2.98
CA THR A 141 1.96 -6.34 -1.56
C THR A 141 3.01 -7.10 -0.74
N ALA A 142 2.96 -6.94 0.59
CA ALA A 142 3.94 -7.47 1.54
C ALA A 142 4.25 -8.97 1.37
N GLY A 143 3.30 -9.79 0.93
CA GLY A 143 3.52 -11.23 0.73
C GLY A 143 4.63 -11.54 -0.28
N LEU A 144 4.75 -10.76 -1.35
CA LEU A 144 5.83 -10.93 -2.32
C LEU A 144 7.17 -10.36 -1.82
N ARG A 145 7.14 -9.31 -0.97
CA ARG A 145 8.35 -8.74 -0.33
C ARG A 145 9.12 -9.77 0.49
N LEU A 146 8.42 -10.77 1.04
CA LEU A 146 8.95 -11.77 1.95
C LEU A 146 9.48 -13.03 1.24
N LEU A 147 9.34 -13.13 -0.08
CA LEU A 147 9.86 -14.28 -0.82
C LEU A 147 11.40 -14.28 -0.84
N PRO A 148 12.06 -15.44 -0.65
CA PRO A 148 13.51 -15.52 -0.62
C PRO A 148 14.13 -15.44 -2.03
N GLY A 149 15.31 -14.82 -2.12
CA GLY A 149 16.13 -14.78 -3.32
C GLY A 149 15.47 -14.03 -4.49
N GLU A 150 15.66 -14.54 -5.71
CA GLU A 150 15.17 -13.91 -6.95
C GLU A 150 13.75 -14.32 -7.34
N LYS A 151 13.05 -15.10 -6.50
CA LYS A 151 11.72 -15.65 -6.81
C LYS A 151 10.70 -14.56 -7.13
N ALA A 152 10.68 -13.49 -6.33
CA ALA A 152 9.80 -12.35 -6.57
C ALA A 152 10.10 -11.68 -7.92
N ASN A 153 11.39 -11.48 -8.25
CA ASN A 153 11.80 -10.87 -9.51
C ASN A 153 11.40 -11.72 -10.72
N HIS A 154 11.55 -13.05 -10.66
CA HIS A 154 11.12 -13.95 -11.72
C HIS A 154 9.59 -13.88 -11.94
N LEU A 155 8.80 -13.86 -10.87
CA LEU A 155 7.34 -13.69 -10.95
C LEU A 155 6.96 -12.35 -11.59
N LEU A 156 7.55 -11.24 -11.14
CA LEU A 156 7.26 -9.91 -11.69
C LEU A 156 7.68 -9.81 -13.16
N ASN A 157 8.83 -10.38 -13.53
CA ASN A 157 9.28 -10.42 -14.92
C ASN A 157 8.30 -11.19 -15.81
N LYS A 158 7.77 -12.32 -15.32
CA LYS A 158 6.74 -13.06 -16.06
C LYS A 158 5.48 -12.24 -16.28
N VAL A 159 5.02 -11.51 -15.26
CA VAL A 159 3.88 -10.59 -15.39
C VAL A 159 4.19 -9.46 -16.39
N LYS A 160 5.41 -8.90 -16.38
CA LYS A 160 5.84 -7.87 -17.34
C LYS A 160 5.77 -8.37 -18.77
N GLU A 161 6.21 -9.60 -19.04
CA GLU A 161 6.09 -10.22 -20.37
C GLU A 161 4.62 -10.34 -20.81
N ILE A 162 3.74 -10.78 -19.92
CA ILE A 162 2.30 -10.89 -20.21
C ILE A 162 1.69 -9.51 -20.48
N PHE A 163 2.05 -8.50 -19.69
CA PHE A 163 1.57 -7.13 -19.85
C PHE A 163 2.07 -6.51 -21.16
N ALA A 164 3.32 -6.77 -21.54
CA ALA A 164 3.88 -6.33 -22.83
C ALA A 164 3.19 -6.98 -24.03
N GLY A 165 2.65 -8.19 -23.87
CA GLY A 165 1.81 -8.85 -24.88
C GLY A 165 0.35 -8.43 -24.88
N SER A 166 -0.09 -7.61 -23.91
CA SER A 166 -1.45 -7.10 -23.82
C SER A 166 -1.64 -5.85 -24.68
N PRO A 167 -2.88 -5.50 -25.08
CA PRO A 167 -3.13 -4.29 -25.86
C PRO A 167 -3.12 -3.00 -25.01
N PHE A 168 -2.96 -3.11 -23.68
CA PHE A 168 -3.03 -2.00 -22.76
C PHE A 168 -1.71 -1.27 -22.59
N LEU A 169 -1.77 -0.01 -22.16
CA LEU A 169 -0.58 0.79 -21.89
C LEU A 169 0.16 0.29 -20.64
N SER A 170 1.23 -0.48 -20.83
CA SER A 170 2.15 -0.89 -19.76
C SER A 170 3.53 -0.24 -19.96
N ARG A 171 4.10 0.28 -18.87
CA ARG A 171 5.45 0.85 -18.80
C ARG A 171 6.36 -0.03 -17.95
N ASP A 172 7.66 0.27 -17.91
CA ASP A 172 8.65 -0.53 -17.17
C ASP A 172 8.37 -0.61 -15.65
N ASP A 173 7.71 0.41 -15.10
CA ASP A 173 7.31 0.56 -13.70
C ASP A 173 5.86 0.11 -13.42
N SER A 174 5.13 -0.34 -14.45
CA SER A 174 3.76 -0.84 -14.31
C SER A 174 3.69 -2.04 -13.39
N VAL A 175 4.69 -2.91 -13.40
CA VAL A 175 4.71 -4.13 -12.58
C VAL A 175 5.82 -4.01 -11.55
N ALA A 176 5.44 -3.82 -10.29
CA ALA A 176 6.38 -3.66 -9.20
C ALA A 176 5.81 -4.15 -7.88
N ILE A 177 6.69 -4.43 -6.92
CA ILE A 177 6.28 -4.51 -5.53
C ILE A 177 6.08 -3.08 -5.03
N MET A 178 4.92 -2.81 -4.44
CA MET A 178 4.62 -1.52 -3.83
C MET A 178 5.45 -1.38 -2.55
N ASP A 179 5.97 -0.18 -2.25
CA ASP A 179 6.51 0.11 -0.92
C ASP A 179 5.36 0.22 0.10
N GLY A 180 5.58 -0.15 1.36
CA GLY A 180 4.54 -0.01 2.39
C GLY A 180 4.11 1.45 2.62
N THR A 181 5.02 2.41 2.42
CA THR A 181 4.70 3.84 2.51
C THR A 181 3.83 4.29 1.33
N ASP A 182 4.07 3.78 0.13
CA ASP A 182 3.27 4.04 -1.07
C ASP A 182 1.87 3.43 -0.97
N GLU A 183 1.77 2.25 -0.35
CA GLU A 183 0.51 1.59 0.02
C GLU A 183 -0.32 2.51 0.92
N GLY A 184 0.31 3.08 1.96
CA GLY A 184 -0.33 4.06 2.83
C GLY A 184 -0.76 5.34 2.10
N VAL A 185 0.09 5.91 1.25
CA VAL A 185 -0.26 7.10 0.45
C VAL A 185 -1.44 6.81 -0.48
N SER A 186 -1.44 5.66 -1.15
CA SER A 186 -2.52 5.25 -2.07
C SER A 186 -3.84 5.06 -1.34
N ALA A 187 -3.82 4.45 -0.16
CA ALA A 187 -4.99 4.31 0.69
C ALA A 187 -5.52 5.68 1.18
N TRP A 188 -4.62 6.57 1.59
CA TRP A 188 -4.99 7.93 1.99
C TRP A 188 -5.63 8.72 0.85
N ILE A 189 -5.07 8.62 -0.37
CA ILE A 189 -5.65 9.20 -1.58
C ILE A 189 -7.05 8.64 -1.82
N THR A 190 -7.22 7.32 -1.72
CA THR A 190 -8.50 6.64 -1.96
C THR A 190 -9.57 7.17 -1.01
N ILE A 191 -9.28 7.24 0.30
CA ILE A 191 -10.25 7.70 1.28
C ILE A 191 -10.60 9.17 1.05
N ASN A 192 -9.60 10.03 0.85
CA ASN A 192 -9.85 11.45 0.64
C ASN A 192 -10.47 11.76 -0.73
N PHE A 193 -10.32 10.86 -1.71
CA PHE A 193 -11.08 10.90 -2.95
C PHE A 193 -12.56 10.59 -2.68
N LEU A 194 -12.85 9.49 -1.99
CA LEU A 194 -14.21 9.04 -1.70
C LEU A 194 -14.97 9.97 -0.74
N THR A 195 -14.28 10.58 0.22
CA THR A 195 -14.88 11.53 1.18
C THR A 195 -14.86 12.98 0.67
N GLY A 196 -14.28 13.23 -0.50
CA GLY A 196 -14.25 14.56 -1.13
C GLY A 196 -13.14 15.51 -0.66
N GLY A 197 -12.30 15.10 0.30
CA GLY A 197 -11.17 15.90 0.81
C GLY A 197 -10.07 16.21 -0.21
N LEU A 198 -10.05 15.54 -1.37
CA LEU A 198 -9.14 15.88 -2.49
C LEU A 198 -9.72 16.91 -3.47
N HIS A 199 -11.03 17.16 -3.45
CA HIS A 199 -11.70 17.96 -4.47
C HIS A 199 -11.80 19.45 -4.12
N ALA A 200 -11.65 19.80 -2.84
CA ALA A 200 -11.65 21.16 -2.33
C ALA A 200 -10.85 21.22 -1.02
N ALA A 201 -10.62 22.44 -0.51
CA ALA A 201 -10.04 22.62 0.82
C ALA A 201 -11.03 22.28 1.96
N ASP A 202 -12.31 22.12 1.65
CA ASP A 202 -13.41 21.81 2.57
C ASP A 202 -14.31 20.73 1.91
N PRO A 203 -14.54 19.56 2.53
CA PRO A 203 -14.08 19.16 3.87
C PRO A 203 -12.56 18.99 3.97
N PRO A 204 -11.97 19.16 5.17
CA PRO A 204 -10.57 18.88 5.39
C PRO A 204 -10.26 17.41 5.14
N THR A 205 -9.02 17.12 4.81
CA THR A 205 -8.57 15.73 4.64
C THR A 205 -8.58 14.98 5.97
N VAL A 206 -8.85 13.67 5.89
CA VAL A 206 -8.83 12.74 7.01
C VAL A 206 -7.57 11.90 7.01
N GLY A 207 -7.19 11.39 8.17
CA GLY A 207 -6.14 10.39 8.30
C GLY A 207 -6.62 8.99 7.95
N MET A 208 -5.66 8.09 7.76
CA MET A 208 -5.89 6.74 7.31
C MET A 208 -5.06 5.75 8.14
N LEU A 209 -5.69 4.63 8.53
CA LEU A 209 -5.07 3.48 9.18
C LEU A 209 -5.42 2.20 8.42
N ASP A 210 -4.40 1.44 8.05
CA ASP A 210 -4.57 0.13 7.40
C ASP A 210 -3.89 -0.94 8.24
N LEU A 211 -4.67 -1.90 8.76
CA LEU A 211 -4.13 -3.08 9.43
C LEU A 211 -4.15 -4.25 8.46
N GLY A 212 -3.05 -4.42 7.74
CA GLY A 212 -2.83 -5.54 6.83
C GLY A 212 -2.42 -6.83 7.57
N GLY A 213 -2.14 -7.88 6.81
CA GLY A 213 -1.66 -9.16 7.37
C GLY A 213 -0.21 -9.09 7.86
N GLY A 214 0.67 -8.45 7.08
CA GLY A 214 2.11 -8.37 7.35
C GLY A 214 2.59 -7.02 7.88
N SER A 215 1.89 -5.93 7.60
CA SER A 215 2.23 -4.58 8.05
C SER A 215 1.00 -3.81 8.53
N THR A 216 1.25 -2.71 9.25
CA THR A 216 0.25 -1.69 9.55
C THR A 216 0.72 -0.35 9.00
N GLN A 217 -0.14 0.40 8.35
CA GLN A 217 0.15 1.70 7.78
C GLN A 217 -0.62 2.80 8.50
N ILE A 218 0.02 3.95 8.61
CA ILE A 218 -0.60 5.20 9.06
C ILE A 218 -0.21 6.30 8.08
N THR A 219 -1.20 7.04 7.58
CA THR A 219 -0.94 8.18 6.69
C THR A 219 -1.91 9.31 6.98
N PHE A 220 -1.41 10.53 7.09
CA PHE A 220 -2.23 11.73 7.32
C PHE A 220 -1.50 13.00 6.88
N SER A 221 -2.23 14.10 6.71
CA SER A 221 -1.64 15.42 6.46
C SER A 221 -1.23 16.08 7.79
N PRO A 222 0.07 16.19 8.12
CA PRO A 222 0.50 16.76 9.40
C PRO A 222 0.20 18.26 9.45
N LYS A 223 -0.39 18.73 10.55
CA LYS A 223 -0.64 20.16 10.81
C LYS A 223 0.48 20.82 11.62
N ASP A 224 1.22 20.03 12.38
CA ASP A 224 2.28 20.49 13.27
C ASP A 224 3.65 20.42 12.59
N GLU A 225 4.37 21.55 12.61
CA GLU A 225 5.72 21.66 12.06
C GLU A 225 6.72 20.74 12.78
N LYS A 226 6.53 20.48 14.07
CA LYS A 226 7.44 19.59 14.81
C LYS A 226 7.34 18.15 14.30
N THR A 227 6.16 17.66 13.93
CA THR A 227 6.00 16.35 13.28
C THR A 227 6.78 16.29 11.96
N ILE A 228 6.71 17.34 11.14
CA ILE A 228 7.45 17.44 9.87
C ILE A 228 8.97 17.44 10.12
N GLN A 229 9.44 18.21 11.11
CA GLN A 229 10.88 18.35 11.39
C GLN A 229 11.49 17.11 12.06
N THR A 230 10.73 16.40 12.88
CA THR A 230 11.24 15.26 13.67
C THR A 230 11.15 13.92 12.95
N SER A 231 10.38 13.84 11.86
CA SER A 231 10.19 12.60 11.09
C SER A 231 10.39 12.81 9.58
N PRO A 232 11.48 13.44 9.12
CA PRO A 232 11.64 13.82 7.70
C PRO A 232 11.60 12.62 6.74
N ASP A 233 12.05 11.45 7.18
CA ASP A 233 12.03 10.22 6.38
C ASP A 233 10.61 9.67 6.16
N ASP A 234 9.64 10.09 6.99
CA ASP A 234 8.23 9.69 6.89
C ASP A 234 7.39 10.77 6.17
N ILE A 235 8.01 11.87 5.72
CA ILE A 235 7.32 12.96 5.01
C ILE A 235 7.46 12.78 3.51
N THR A 236 6.32 12.79 2.82
CA THR A 236 6.26 12.77 1.35
C THR A 236 5.32 13.85 0.84
N SER A 237 5.59 14.37 -0.35
CA SER A 237 4.75 15.37 -0.99
C SER A 237 4.47 15.00 -2.44
N PHE A 238 3.24 15.20 -2.88
CA PHE A 238 2.83 15.02 -4.27
C PHE A 238 1.81 16.07 -4.67
N LYS A 239 1.63 16.24 -5.98
CA LYS A 239 0.64 17.16 -6.54
C LYS A 239 -0.52 16.38 -7.13
N MET A 240 -1.74 16.73 -6.75
CA MET A 240 -2.97 16.14 -7.29
C MET A 240 -4.05 17.22 -7.40
N PHE A 241 -4.79 17.23 -8.51
CA PHE A 241 -5.86 18.21 -8.79
C PHE A 241 -5.45 19.68 -8.54
N ASN A 242 -4.24 20.03 -8.97
CA ASN A 242 -3.60 21.35 -8.78
C ASN A 242 -3.25 21.74 -7.34
N LEU A 243 -3.44 20.86 -6.37
CA LEU A 243 -3.03 21.03 -4.99
C LEU A 243 -1.79 20.21 -4.68
N THR A 244 -0.91 20.74 -3.83
CA THR A 244 0.22 19.99 -3.28
C THR A 244 -0.19 19.47 -1.91
N TYR A 245 -0.11 18.16 -1.73
CA TYR A 245 -0.34 17.49 -0.46
C TYR A 245 1.00 17.10 0.14
N THR A 246 1.17 17.40 1.42
CA THR A 246 2.29 16.93 2.23
C THR A 246 1.72 15.97 3.25
N LEU A 247 2.23 14.74 3.27
CA LEU A 247 1.74 13.67 4.12
C LEU A 247 2.87 13.15 5.00
N TYR A 248 2.51 12.82 6.23
CA TYR A 248 3.22 11.83 7.03
C TYR A 248 2.70 10.46 6.61
N SER A 249 3.58 9.54 6.24
CA SER A 249 3.24 8.15 5.92
C SER A 249 4.29 7.22 6.49
N HIS A 250 3.85 6.21 7.25
CA HIS A 250 4.74 5.21 7.81
C HIS A 250 4.12 3.81 7.72
N SER A 251 4.96 2.84 7.37
CA SER A 251 4.59 1.42 7.31
C SER A 251 5.39 0.60 8.31
N TYR A 252 4.68 0.03 9.28
CA TYR A 252 5.24 -0.85 10.29
C TYR A 252 5.27 -2.30 9.82
N LEU A 253 6.31 -2.69 9.08
CA LEU A 253 6.51 -4.07 8.64
C LEU A 253 6.65 -5.03 9.84
N GLY A 254 6.00 -6.19 9.75
CA GLY A 254 5.93 -7.18 10.83
C GLY A 254 4.89 -6.86 11.91
N LEU A 255 4.24 -5.70 11.85
CA LEU A 255 3.18 -5.30 12.77
C LEU A 255 1.77 -5.40 12.16
N GLY A 256 1.61 -6.13 11.05
CA GLY A 256 0.28 -6.55 10.58
C GLY A 256 -0.33 -7.62 11.49
N LEU A 257 -1.63 -7.88 11.38
CA LEU A 257 -2.35 -8.74 12.32
C LEU A 257 -1.73 -10.15 12.44
N MET A 258 -1.35 -10.77 11.32
CA MET A 258 -0.85 -12.14 11.31
C MET A 258 0.61 -12.22 11.75
N SER A 259 1.49 -11.35 11.23
CA SER A 259 2.89 -11.30 11.64
C SER A 259 3.05 -10.89 13.11
N ALA A 260 2.27 -9.92 13.59
CA ALA A 260 2.26 -9.53 15.00
C ALA A 260 1.77 -10.68 15.89
N ARG A 261 0.74 -11.43 15.46
CA ARG A 261 0.27 -12.64 16.17
C ARG A 261 1.38 -13.66 16.30
N LEU A 262 2.09 -13.99 15.22
CA LEU A 262 3.21 -14.93 15.28
C LEU A 262 4.28 -14.48 16.27
N ALA A 263 4.67 -13.20 16.24
CA ALA A 263 5.65 -12.65 17.16
C ALA A 263 5.19 -12.70 18.63
N VAL A 264 3.90 -12.46 18.88
CA VAL A 264 3.29 -12.56 20.23
C VAL A 264 3.24 -14.01 20.71
N LEU A 265 2.97 -14.97 19.81
CA LEU A 265 3.07 -16.40 20.10
C LEU A 265 4.52 -16.86 20.33
N GLY A 266 5.51 -16.08 19.90
CA GLY A 266 6.94 -16.36 20.07
C GLY A 266 7.57 -17.10 18.89
N GLY A 267 6.88 -17.16 17.75
CA GLY A 267 7.43 -17.72 16.51
C GLY A 267 8.17 -16.68 15.68
N THR A 268 8.84 -17.18 14.63
CA THR A 268 9.52 -16.38 13.61
C THR A 268 9.01 -16.81 12.24
N GLU A 269 8.73 -15.83 11.38
CA GLU A 269 8.13 -16.06 10.06
C GLU A 269 9.03 -16.94 9.18
N GLY A 270 8.42 -17.93 8.52
CA GLY A 270 9.14 -18.89 7.67
C GLY A 270 10.11 -19.83 8.41
N GLN A 271 10.13 -19.83 9.75
CA GLN A 271 10.99 -20.70 10.54
C GLN A 271 10.19 -21.76 11.29
N PRO A 272 10.33 -23.05 10.90
CA PRO A 272 9.77 -24.18 11.65
C PRO A 272 10.38 -24.30 13.04
N LEU A 273 9.59 -24.82 13.98
CA LEU A 273 10.09 -25.19 15.30
C LEU A 273 10.94 -26.47 15.24
N PRO A 274 11.96 -26.61 16.09
CA PRO A 274 12.59 -27.89 16.35
C PRO A 274 11.57 -28.96 16.75
N ALA A 275 11.81 -30.21 16.36
CA ALA A 275 10.90 -31.32 16.63
C ALA A 275 10.55 -31.41 18.13
N GLY A 276 9.25 -31.47 18.43
CA GLY A 276 8.72 -31.58 19.80
C GLY A 276 8.64 -30.26 20.58
N GLN A 277 8.95 -29.11 19.97
CA GLN A 277 8.71 -27.81 20.59
C GLN A 277 7.32 -27.24 20.25
N GLU A 278 6.79 -26.44 21.16
CA GLU A 278 5.50 -25.76 21.04
C GLU A 278 5.67 -24.26 21.39
N LEU A 279 4.85 -23.42 20.78
CA LEU A 279 4.72 -22.02 21.16
C LEU A 279 3.72 -21.89 22.31
N VAL A 280 4.22 -21.50 23.48
CA VAL A 280 3.40 -21.23 24.66
C VAL A 280 3.10 -19.73 24.75
N SER A 281 1.82 -19.36 24.76
CA SER A 281 1.41 -17.96 24.77
C SER A 281 0.44 -17.61 25.89
N PRO A 282 0.64 -16.45 26.57
CA PRO A 282 -0.32 -15.92 27.53
C PRO A 282 -1.62 -15.40 26.91
N CYS A 283 -1.65 -15.27 25.58
CA CYS A 283 -2.83 -14.85 24.82
C CYS A 283 -3.77 -16.01 24.46
N LEU A 284 -3.47 -17.23 24.91
CA LEU A 284 -4.28 -18.42 24.68
C LEU A 284 -4.77 -18.98 26.02
N ALA A 285 -5.99 -19.54 26.02
CA ALA A 285 -6.58 -20.10 27.23
C ALA A 285 -5.74 -21.25 27.80
N PRO A 286 -5.65 -21.46 29.13
CA PRO A 286 -4.73 -22.45 29.71
C PRO A 286 -4.91 -23.90 29.24
N ASP A 287 -6.12 -24.24 28.84
CA ASP A 287 -6.53 -25.55 28.30
C ASP A 287 -6.42 -25.63 26.76
N TYR A 288 -6.09 -24.52 26.09
CA TYR A 288 -5.93 -24.50 24.65
C TYR A 288 -4.70 -25.28 24.20
N THR A 289 -4.91 -26.21 23.28
CA THR A 289 -3.88 -26.89 22.49
C THR A 289 -4.36 -26.93 21.04
N GLY A 290 -3.50 -26.58 20.09
CA GLY A 290 -3.89 -26.55 18.68
C GLY A 290 -2.70 -26.45 17.74
N GLN A 291 -3.01 -26.46 16.44
CA GLN A 291 -2.06 -26.19 15.38
C GLN A 291 -2.51 -24.97 14.60
N TRP A 292 -1.55 -24.15 14.17
CA TRP A 292 -1.81 -22.99 13.33
C TRP A 292 -0.81 -22.97 12.18
N GLU A 293 -1.33 -22.94 10.96
CA GLU A 293 -0.51 -22.80 9.75
C GLU A 293 -0.37 -21.33 9.37
N HIS A 294 0.87 -20.90 9.16
CA HIS A 294 1.19 -19.55 8.71
C HIS A 294 2.51 -19.54 7.94
N ALA A 295 2.54 -18.88 6.78
CA ALA A 295 3.70 -18.82 5.89
C ALA A 295 4.28 -20.23 5.58
N GLU A 296 3.39 -21.19 5.26
CA GLU A 296 3.74 -22.59 4.95
C GLU A 296 4.37 -23.38 6.12
N VAL A 297 4.37 -22.80 7.34
CA VAL A 297 4.85 -23.45 8.56
C VAL A 297 3.67 -23.76 9.47
N THR A 298 3.59 -25.00 9.95
CA THR A 298 2.63 -25.39 10.99
C THR A 298 3.25 -25.27 12.37
N TYR A 299 2.69 -24.41 13.21
CA TYR A 299 3.10 -24.19 14.59
C TYR A 299 2.18 -24.94 15.55
N ALA A 300 2.76 -25.76 16.44
CA ALA A 300 2.05 -26.31 17.59
C ALA A 300 1.93 -25.23 18.67
N LEU A 301 0.71 -24.97 19.13
CA LEU A 301 0.37 -23.88 20.04
C LEU A 301 -0.22 -24.40 21.34
N ARG A 302 0.12 -23.74 22.45
CA ARG A 302 -0.39 -24.07 23.77
C ARG A 302 -0.64 -22.82 24.63
N GLY A 303 -1.67 -22.90 25.46
CA GLY A 303 -1.98 -21.92 26.50
C GLY A 303 -0.95 -21.79 27.61
N GLN A 304 -0.98 -20.65 28.30
CA GLN A 304 -0.22 -20.45 29.54
C GLN A 304 -0.70 -21.36 30.69
N LYS A 305 -0.01 -21.37 31.82
CA LYS A 305 -0.44 -22.13 32.99
C LYS A 305 -1.74 -21.55 33.59
N ALA A 306 -2.57 -22.42 34.16
CA ALA A 306 -3.75 -22.00 34.89
C ALA A 306 -3.36 -21.17 36.13
N GLY A 307 -4.18 -20.16 36.47
CA GLY A 307 -3.98 -19.28 37.62
C GLY A 307 -3.30 -17.94 37.31
N GLU A 308 -2.79 -17.73 36.09
CA GLU A 308 -2.28 -16.44 35.64
C GLU A 308 -3.38 -15.58 34.97
N PRO A 309 -3.39 -14.25 35.19
CA PRO A 309 -4.40 -13.37 34.60
C PRO A 309 -4.17 -13.25 33.08
N MET A 310 -5.09 -13.81 32.29
CA MET A 310 -4.93 -13.97 30.83
C MET A 310 -4.80 -12.63 30.10
N TYR A 311 -5.71 -11.69 30.37
CA TYR A 311 -5.73 -10.40 29.67
C TYR A 311 -4.46 -9.60 29.95
N GLU A 312 -4.08 -9.44 31.22
CA GLU A 312 -2.92 -8.66 31.64
C GLU A 312 -1.61 -9.30 31.16
N SER A 313 -1.51 -10.63 31.17
CA SER A 313 -0.32 -11.35 30.71
C SER A 313 -0.19 -11.25 29.19
N CYS A 314 -1.30 -11.36 28.46
CA CYS A 314 -1.33 -11.14 27.02
C CYS A 314 -0.99 -9.68 26.66
N LEU A 315 -1.61 -8.70 27.33
CA LEU A 315 -1.35 -7.28 27.11
C LEU A 315 0.13 -6.95 27.33
N LYS A 316 0.74 -7.40 28.44
CA LYS A 316 2.18 -7.21 28.68
C LYS A 316 3.05 -7.85 27.61
N LYS A 317 2.65 -9.01 27.07
CA LYS A 317 3.37 -9.67 25.97
C LYS A 317 3.28 -8.85 24.68
N VAL A 318 2.10 -8.31 24.37
CA VAL A 318 1.87 -7.41 23.22
C VAL A 318 2.65 -6.10 23.39
N GLU A 319 2.55 -5.44 24.54
CA GLU A 319 3.29 -4.20 24.84
C GLU A 319 4.81 -4.41 24.72
N LYS A 320 5.33 -5.53 25.24
CA LYS A 320 6.74 -5.89 25.09
C LYS A 320 7.12 -6.10 23.63
N MET A 321 6.23 -6.70 22.83
CA MET A 321 6.45 -6.89 21.40
C MET A 321 6.50 -5.56 20.66
N LEU A 322 5.66 -4.60 21.04
CA LEU A 322 5.55 -3.26 20.43
C LEU A 322 6.59 -2.25 20.96
N TYR A 323 7.23 -2.53 22.09
CA TYR A 323 8.16 -1.61 22.74
C TYR A 323 9.26 -1.13 21.78
N LYS A 324 9.36 0.20 21.61
CA LYS A 324 10.27 0.89 20.69
C LYS A 324 10.09 0.56 19.20
N LYS A 325 9.01 -0.13 18.80
CA LYS A 325 8.69 -0.42 17.39
C LYS A 325 7.69 0.56 16.76
N VAL A 326 6.88 1.21 17.58
CA VAL A 326 5.86 2.17 17.13
C VAL A 326 6.29 3.59 17.49
N ARG A 327 6.18 4.51 16.53
CA ARG A 327 6.50 5.93 16.72
C ARG A 327 5.25 6.67 17.14
N LYS A 328 5.39 7.59 18.10
CA LYS A 328 4.33 8.51 18.46
C LYS A 328 4.43 9.73 17.55
N ALA A 329 3.41 9.95 16.71
CA ALA A 329 3.23 11.25 16.07
C ALA A 329 2.45 12.19 16.99
N GLU A 330 2.75 13.48 16.95
CA GLU A 330 2.07 14.49 17.76
C GLU A 330 0.75 14.90 17.08
N ASP A 331 -0.16 15.49 17.85
CA ASP A 331 -1.42 16.12 17.40
C ASP A 331 -2.44 15.26 16.64
N LEU A 332 -2.27 13.93 16.65
CA LEU A 332 -3.22 12.97 16.08
C LEU A 332 -4.63 13.05 16.69
N SER A 333 -4.76 13.45 17.96
CA SER A 333 -6.04 13.47 18.67
C SER A 333 -7.05 14.50 18.14
N SER A 334 -6.59 15.43 17.31
CA SER A 334 -7.44 16.45 16.68
C SER A 334 -7.90 16.06 15.26
N MET A 335 -7.50 14.88 14.78
CA MET A 335 -7.73 14.43 13.41
C MET A 335 -8.72 13.25 13.39
N GLU A 336 -9.58 13.25 12.39
CA GLU A 336 -10.43 12.10 12.10
C GLU A 336 -9.65 11.06 11.29
N PHE A 337 -9.87 9.79 11.59
CA PHE A 337 -9.22 8.67 10.93
C PHE A 337 -10.24 7.67 10.43
N TYR A 338 -10.02 7.16 9.23
CA TYR A 338 -10.66 5.96 8.74
C TYR A 338 -9.71 4.78 8.92
N ALA A 339 -10.20 3.73 9.59
CA ALA A 339 -9.47 2.50 9.83
C ALA A 339 -10.15 1.33 9.10
N PHE A 340 -9.40 0.61 8.26
CA PHE A 340 -9.95 -0.47 7.44
C PHE A 340 -9.07 -1.73 7.49
N SER A 341 -9.37 -2.69 6.61
CA SER A 341 -8.80 -4.04 6.62
C SER A 341 -9.10 -4.75 7.95
N TYR A 342 -8.11 -5.35 8.62
CA TYR A 342 -8.38 -6.12 9.83
C TYR A 342 -8.90 -5.27 11.00
N TYR A 343 -8.77 -3.93 10.98
CA TYR A 343 -9.49 -3.09 11.94
C TYR A 343 -11.01 -3.28 11.82
N TYR A 344 -11.52 -3.28 10.58
CA TYR A 344 -12.92 -3.51 10.27
C TYR A 344 -13.31 -4.96 10.54
N ASP A 345 -12.55 -5.94 10.02
CA ASP A 345 -12.87 -7.36 10.17
C ASP A 345 -12.99 -7.77 11.64
N ARG A 346 -12.06 -7.30 12.51
CA ARG A 346 -12.15 -7.56 13.95
C ARG A 346 -13.34 -6.87 14.60
N GLY A 347 -13.73 -5.68 14.13
CA GLY A 347 -14.95 -5.01 14.56
C GLY A 347 -16.20 -5.82 14.24
N VAL A 348 -16.29 -6.36 13.02
CA VAL A 348 -17.39 -7.23 12.58
C VAL A 348 -17.41 -8.55 13.36
N ASP A 349 -16.27 -9.21 13.49
CA ASP A 349 -16.15 -10.49 14.21
C ASP A 349 -16.57 -10.39 15.69
N LEU A 350 -16.34 -9.22 16.30
CA LEU A 350 -16.75 -8.93 17.68
C LEU A 350 -18.19 -8.40 17.78
N GLY A 351 -18.90 -8.26 16.67
CA GLY A 351 -20.26 -7.71 16.63
C GLY A 351 -20.34 -6.21 16.98
N LEU A 352 -19.23 -5.47 16.88
CA LEU A 352 -19.18 -4.03 17.10
C LEU A 352 -19.69 -3.23 15.91
N ILE A 353 -19.68 -3.84 14.71
CA ILE A 353 -20.18 -3.27 13.47
C ILE A 353 -21.29 -4.17 12.96
N GLY A 354 -22.48 -3.60 12.69
CA GLY A 354 -23.62 -4.36 12.22
C GLY A 354 -23.45 -4.82 10.78
N MET A 355 -23.72 -6.11 10.50
CA MET A 355 -23.72 -6.63 9.12
C MET A 355 -24.81 -5.98 8.23
N ASN A 356 -25.82 -5.33 8.84
CA ASN A 356 -26.92 -4.67 8.14
C ASN A 356 -26.61 -3.22 7.72
N ASP A 357 -25.47 -2.65 8.10
CA ASP A 357 -25.17 -1.24 7.83
C ASP A 357 -24.73 -0.97 6.36
N PHE A 358 -24.72 -1.99 5.49
CA PHE A 358 -24.19 -1.88 4.12
C PHE A 358 -25.04 -2.53 3.02
N ALA A 359 -26.34 -2.70 3.22
CA ALA A 359 -27.26 -3.04 2.14
C ALA A 359 -27.66 -1.81 1.29
N SER A 360 -26.70 -0.96 0.90
CA SER A 360 -26.91 0.11 -0.08
C SER A 360 -25.60 0.85 -0.40
N TRP A 361 -24.77 0.28 -1.27
CA TRP A 361 -23.84 1.03 -2.12
C TRP A 361 -23.88 0.43 -3.52
#